data_AF-A0A4S2GRI7-F1
#
_entry.id   AF-A0A4S2GRI7-F1
#
_cell.length_a   1.000
_cell.length_b   1.000
_cell.length_c   1.000
_cell.angle_alpha   90.00
_cell.angle_beta   90.00
_cell.angle_gamma   90.00
#
_symmetry.space_group_name_H-M   'P 1'
#
loop_
_entity.id
_entity.type
_entity.pdbx_description
1 polymer ?
#
loop_
_entity_poly.entity_id
_entity_poly.type
_entity_poly.pdbx_seq_one_letter_code
_entity_poly.pdbx_strand_id
1 'polypeptide(L)'
;GDGLDRQVLREAGVEDAELAICLTNGDKVNLLSSVMAKREGAQRTLALVNDEAFRPVKAALDIDVMIDPRTVTISTLLQHIRRGRITGLQTLGGGEAEALEG
;
A
#
# COMPACT_ATOMS: atom_id res chain seq x y z
N GLY A 1 0.81 9.67 9.89
CA GLY A 1 0.55 10.41 8.64
C GLY A 1 -0.82 10.01 8.12
N ASP A 2 -1.50 10.94 7.47
CA ASP A 2 -2.75 10.71 6.75
C ASP A 2 -2.43 10.33 5.30
N GLY A 3 -3.02 9.25 4.78
CA GLY A 3 -2.83 8.80 3.39
C GLY A 3 -3.51 9.69 2.34
N LEU A 4 -4.17 10.77 2.76
CA LEU A 4 -4.70 11.82 1.90
C LEU A 4 -3.79 13.06 1.85
N ASP A 5 -2.77 13.12 2.71
CA ASP A 5 -1.81 14.21 2.73
C ASP A 5 -0.73 13.98 1.66
N ARG A 6 -0.64 14.92 0.71
CA ARG A 6 0.35 14.87 -0.38
C ARG A 6 1.78 14.89 0.14
N GLN A 7 2.05 15.65 1.19
CA GLN A 7 3.40 15.73 1.74
C GLN A 7 3.81 14.37 2.30
N VAL A 8 2.90 13.69 3.01
CA VAL A 8 3.13 12.33 3.51
C VAL A 8 3.34 11.33 2.37
N LEU A 9 2.60 11.45 1.27
CA LEU A 9 2.76 10.58 0.10
C LEU A 9 4.10 10.78 -0.62
N ARG A 10 4.56 12.03 -0.75
CA ARG A 10 5.87 12.34 -1.34
C ARG A 10 7.02 11.94 -0.44
N GLU A 11 6.90 12.19 0.87
CA GLU A 11 7.86 11.69 1.87
C GLU A 11 7.96 10.16 1.84
N ALA A 12 6.88 9.47 1.43
CA ALA A 12 6.85 8.02 1.23
C ALA A 12 7.37 7.56 -0.15
N GLY A 13 7.81 8.47 -1.03
CA GLY A 13 8.37 8.16 -2.35
C GLY A 13 7.34 7.68 -3.38
N VAL A 14 6.09 8.14 -3.28
CA VAL A 14 5.01 7.70 -4.19
C VAL A 14 5.28 8.05 -5.66
N GLU A 15 6.06 9.09 -5.91
CA GLU A 15 6.40 9.60 -7.25
C GLU A 15 7.10 8.57 -8.14
N ASP A 16 7.90 7.68 -7.56
CA ASP A 16 8.63 6.64 -8.26
C ASP A 16 7.99 5.25 -8.07
N ALA A 17 6.82 5.17 -7.43
CA ALA A 17 6.21 3.90 -7.07
C ALA A 17 5.57 3.21 -8.29
N GLU A 18 5.97 1.97 -8.55
CA GLU A 18 5.30 1.12 -9.55
C GLU A 18 3.86 0.76 -9.15
N LEU A 19 3.60 0.66 -7.85
CA LEU A 19 2.30 0.31 -7.29
C LEU A 19 2.10 0.93 -5.91
N ALA A 20 1.03 1.70 -5.75
CA ALA A 20 0.52 2.14 -4.45
C ALA A 20 -0.67 1.27 -4.01
N ILE A 21 -0.67 0.84 -2.74
CA ILE A 21 -1.68 -0.08 -2.20
C ILE A 21 -2.38 0.56 -0.99
N CYS A 22 -3.69 0.76 -1.09
CA CYS A 22 -4.52 1.39 -0.06
C CYS A 22 -5.40 0.35 0.65
N LEU A 23 -4.96 -0.06 1.84
CA LEU A 23 -5.53 -1.19 2.61
C LEU A 23 -6.02 -0.78 4.00
N THR A 24 -6.57 0.43 4.15
CA THR A 24 -7.19 0.85 5.41
C THR A 24 -8.58 0.20 5.57
N ASN A 25 -9.19 0.38 6.73
CA ASN A 25 -10.54 -0.12 7.02
C ASN A 25 -11.67 0.70 6.36
N GLY A 26 -11.35 1.82 5.69
CA GLY A 26 -12.35 2.71 5.10
C GLY A 26 -12.29 2.68 3.58
N ASP A 27 -13.34 2.20 2.93
CA ASP A 27 -13.43 2.18 1.46
C ASP A 27 -13.21 3.58 0.86
N LYS A 28 -13.86 4.60 1.41
CA LYS A 28 -13.69 5.99 0.97
C LYS A 28 -12.24 6.47 1.10
N VAL A 29 -11.57 6.10 2.18
CA VAL A 29 -10.16 6.44 2.41
C VAL A 29 -9.30 5.74 1.37
N ASN A 30 -9.53 4.45 1.12
CA ASN A 30 -8.75 3.68 0.15
C ASN A 30 -8.92 4.19 -1.28
N LEU A 31 -10.16 4.55 -1.67
CA LEU A 31 -10.47 5.14 -2.97
C LEU A 31 -9.76 6.49 -3.12
N LEU A 32 -9.92 7.39 -2.16
CA LEU A 32 -9.32 8.72 -2.22
C LEU A 32 -7.79 8.67 -2.16
N SER A 33 -7.22 7.85 -1.29
CA SER A 33 -5.76 7.64 -1.22
C SER A 33 -5.21 7.06 -2.52
N SER A 34 -5.93 6.16 -3.19
CA SER A 34 -5.52 5.63 -4.49
C SER A 34 -5.48 6.74 -5.54
N VAL A 35 -6.54 7.56 -5.60
CA VAL A 35 -6.59 8.72 -6.51
C VAL A 35 -5.45 9.69 -6.24
N MET A 36 -5.17 9.98 -4.97
CA MET A 36 -4.08 10.87 -4.58
C MET A 36 -2.72 10.28 -4.95
N ALA A 37 -2.48 9.01 -4.68
CA ALA A 37 -1.23 8.34 -5.05
C ALA A 37 -1.00 8.34 -6.57
N LYS A 38 -2.03 8.07 -7.37
CA LYS A 38 -1.97 8.16 -8.84
C LYS A 38 -1.56 9.57 -9.31
N ARG A 39 -2.15 10.59 -8.69
CA ARG A 39 -1.86 12.01 -9.01
C ARG A 39 -0.46 12.45 -8.60
N GLU A 40 0.08 11.87 -7.54
CA GLU A 40 1.44 12.18 -7.06
C GLU A 40 2.53 11.35 -7.74
N GLY A 41 2.17 10.43 -8.66
CA GLY A 41 3.12 9.80 -9.58
C GLY A 41 3.14 8.27 -9.58
N ALA A 42 2.37 7.61 -8.70
CA ALA A 42 2.31 6.15 -8.71
C ALA A 42 1.82 5.63 -10.07
N GLN A 43 2.57 4.70 -10.66
CA GLN A 43 2.24 4.15 -11.98
C GLN A 43 0.91 3.38 -11.94
N ARG A 44 0.67 2.64 -10.84
CA ARG A 44 -0.54 1.86 -10.61
C ARG A 44 -1.03 1.99 -9.18
N THR A 45 -2.32 1.75 -8.98
CA THR A 45 -2.99 1.84 -7.69
C THR A 45 -3.92 0.65 -7.43
N LEU A 46 -3.95 0.20 -6.18
CA LEU A 46 -4.83 -0.86 -5.71
C LEU A 46 -5.57 -0.41 -4.46
N ALA A 47 -6.89 -0.49 -4.48
CA ALA A 47 -7.74 -0.20 -3.34
C ALA A 47 -8.42 -1.46 -2.82
N LEU A 48 -8.40 -1.66 -1.50
CA LEU A 48 -9.32 -2.58 -0.83
C LEU A 48 -10.68 -1.90 -0.69
N VAL A 49 -11.74 -2.52 -1.21
CA VAL A 49 -13.10 -1.96 -1.23
C VAL A 49 -14.09 -3.05 -0.83
N ASN A 50 -14.77 -2.88 0.30
CA ASN A 50 -15.74 -3.82 0.84
C ASN A 50 -17.13 -3.65 0.22
N ASP A 51 -17.55 -2.40 -0.02
CA ASP A 51 -18.86 -2.07 -0.56
C ASP A 51 -18.85 -2.06 -2.10
N GLU A 52 -19.62 -2.98 -2.67
CA GLU A 52 -19.75 -3.13 -4.12
C GLU A 52 -20.40 -1.91 -4.80
N ALA A 53 -21.09 -1.06 -4.04
CA ALA A 53 -21.64 0.20 -4.55
C ALA A 53 -20.57 1.14 -5.13
N PHE A 54 -19.29 0.98 -4.74
CA PHE A 54 -18.17 1.75 -5.30
C PHE A 54 -17.57 1.15 -6.58
N ARG A 55 -17.95 -0.08 -6.97
CA ARG A 55 -17.43 -0.71 -8.20
C ARG A 55 -17.61 0.15 -9.46
N PRO A 56 -18.74 0.85 -9.69
CA PRO A 56 -18.91 1.70 -10.87
C PRO A 56 -17.94 2.88 -10.94
N VAL A 57 -17.40 3.36 -9.80
CA VAL A 57 -16.52 4.53 -9.80
C VAL A 57 -15.06 4.21 -10.14
N LYS A 58 -14.69 2.93 -10.26
CA LYS A 58 -13.32 2.49 -10.55
C LYS A 58 -12.70 3.19 -11.76
N ALA A 59 -13.41 3.16 -12.89
CA ALA A 59 -12.92 3.74 -14.13
C ALA A 59 -12.89 5.27 -14.04
N ALA A 60 -13.90 5.89 -13.43
CA ALA A 60 -14.00 7.34 -13.29
C ALA A 60 -12.89 7.93 -12.39
N LEU A 61 -12.41 7.14 -11.42
CA LEU A 61 -11.34 7.53 -10.49
C LEU A 61 -9.94 7.07 -10.93
N ASP A 62 -9.81 6.45 -12.09
CA ASP A 62 -8.53 5.90 -12.59
C ASP A 62 -7.83 4.95 -11.62
N ILE A 63 -8.63 4.08 -10.97
CA ILE A 63 -8.12 3.06 -10.04
C ILE A 63 -7.87 1.77 -10.82
N ASP A 64 -6.62 1.28 -10.82
CA ASP A 64 -6.22 0.13 -11.63
C ASP A 64 -6.86 -1.16 -11.12
N VAL A 65 -6.87 -1.38 -9.80
CA VAL A 65 -7.40 -2.59 -9.17
C VAL A 65 -8.26 -2.25 -7.94
N MET A 66 -9.45 -2.87 -7.86
CA MET A 66 -10.26 -2.91 -6.65
C MET A 66 -10.39 -4.35 -6.18
N ILE A 67 -9.98 -4.61 -4.94
CA ILE A 67 -10.13 -5.91 -4.31
C ILE A 67 -11.32 -5.88 -3.36
N ASP A 68 -12.28 -6.78 -3.56
CA ASP A 68 -13.27 -7.11 -2.54
C ASP A 68 -12.70 -8.22 -1.63
N PRO A 69 -12.46 -7.93 -0.34
CA PRO A 69 -11.90 -8.91 0.59
C PRO A 69 -12.71 -10.19 0.73
N ARG A 70 -14.02 -10.14 0.44
CA ARG A 70 -14.91 -11.31 0.48
C ARG A 70 -14.69 -12.26 -0.70
N THR A 71 -14.09 -11.77 -1.77
CA THR A 71 -13.81 -12.56 -3.00
C THR A 71 -12.42 -13.17 -3.01
N VAL A 72 -11.53 -12.75 -2.11
CA VAL A 72 -10.12 -13.13 -2.10
C VAL A 72 -9.77 -13.84 -0.81
N THR A 73 -9.21 -15.04 -0.93
CA THR A 73 -8.51 -15.81 0.13
C THR A 73 -7.29 -15.02 0.64
N ILE A 74 -7.55 -13.92 1.35
CA ILE A 74 -6.62 -12.84 1.75
C ILE A 74 -5.45 -13.30 2.61
N SER A 75 -5.53 -14.50 3.18
CA SER A 75 -4.50 -15.10 4.03
C SER A 75 -3.12 -15.15 3.36
N THR A 76 -3.05 -15.42 2.05
CA THR A 76 -1.77 -15.65 1.35
C THR A 76 -1.00 -14.36 1.05
N LEU A 77 -1.72 -13.28 0.72
CA LEU A 77 -1.11 -11.97 0.42
C LEU A 77 -0.71 -11.24 1.71
N LEU A 78 -1.54 -11.31 2.77
CA LEU A 78 -1.19 -10.71 4.07
C LEU A 78 -0.01 -11.43 4.75
N GLN A 79 0.14 -12.75 4.56
CA GLN A 79 1.32 -13.48 5.06
C GLN A 79 2.63 -13.05 4.39
N HIS A 80 2.62 -12.73 3.09
CA HIS A 80 3.81 -12.24 2.40
C HIS A 80 4.21 -10.84 2.84
N ILE A 81 3.23 -9.95 3.03
CA ILE A 81 3.46 -8.57 3.50
C ILE A 81 3.97 -8.58 4.95
N ARG A 82 3.43 -9.45 5.83
CA ARG A 82 3.92 -9.61 7.21
C ARG A 82 5.35 -10.18 7.27
N ARG A 83 5.71 -11.13 6.41
CA ARG A 83 7.08 -11.67 6.34
C ARG A 83 8.10 -10.62 5.91
N GLY A 84 7.78 -9.79 4.90
CA GLY A 84 8.66 -8.69 4.48
C GLY A 84 8.90 -7.63 5.56
N ARG A 85 7.90 -7.39 6.43
CA ARG A 85 8.01 -6.44 7.56
C ARG A 85 8.95 -6.93 8.68
N ILE A 86 9.13 -8.24 8.84
CA ILE A 86 10.05 -8.82 9.83
C ILE A 86 11.51 -8.67 9.37
N THR A 87 11.76 -8.70 8.05
CA THR A 87 13.11 -8.55 7.49
C THR A 87 13.60 -7.10 7.51
N GLY A 88 12.71 -6.11 7.37
CA GLY A 88 13.08 -4.68 7.40
C GLY A 88 13.35 -4.11 8.80
N LEU A 89 12.78 -4.71 9.86
CA LEU A 89 12.96 -4.22 11.24
C LEU A 89 14.29 -4.67 11.86
N GLN A 90 14.89 -5.76 11.36
CA GLN A 90 16.19 -6.27 11.85
C GLN A 90 17.38 -5.38 11.45
N THR A 91 17.22 -4.50 10.44
CA THR A 91 18.32 -3.59 10.01
C THR A 91 18.45 -2.36 10.93
N LEU A 92 17.47 -2.09 11.80
CA LEU A 92 17.43 -0.89 12.65
C LEU A 92 17.68 -1.19 14.14
N GLY A 93 18.12 -2.40 14.49
CA GLY A 93 18.34 -2.82 15.87
C GLY A 93 19.77 -3.32 16.12
N GLY A 94 20.73 -2.39 16.18
CA GLY A 94 22.02 -2.61 16.83
C GLY A 94 23.10 -3.20 15.93
N GLY A 95 23.80 -2.33 15.21
CA GLY A 95 25.20 -2.62 14.92
C GLY A 95 25.99 -2.52 16.23
N GLU A 96 26.55 -3.64 16.69
CA GLU A 96 27.87 -3.74 17.29
C GLU A 96 28.50 -5.07 16.85
N ALA A 97 29.83 -5.09 16.83
CA ALA A 97 30.77 -6.14 16.45
C ALA A 97 30.31 -7.61 16.69
N GLU A 98 30.74 -8.61 15.94
CA GLU A 98 32.13 -9.08 15.79
C GLU A 98 32.28 -9.80 14.44
N ALA A 99 33.15 -9.29 13.56
CA ALA A 99 34.57 -9.65 13.43
C ALA A 99 34.79 -10.95 12.63
N LEU A 100 35.75 -10.86 11.71
CA LEU A 100 36.21 -11.91 10.82
C LEU A 100 36.60 -13.20 11.56
N GLU A 101 36.62 -14.29 10.76
CA GLU A 101 37.70 -15.29 10.68
C GLU A 101 37.27 -16.73 10.99
N GLY A 102 37.48 -17.63 10.02
CA GLY A 102 37.41 -19.09 10.17
C GLY A 102 36.60 -19.83 9.11
#